data_AF-A0A930U9G4-F1
#
_entry.id   AF-A0A930U9G4-F1
#
_cell.length_a   1.000
_cell.length_b   1.000
_cell.length_c   1.000
_cell.angle_alpha   90.00
_cell.angle_beta   90.00
_cell.angle_gamma   90.00
#
_symmetry.space_group_name_H-M   'P 1'
#
loop_
_entity.id
_entity.type
_entity.pdbx_description
1 polymer ?
#
loop_
_entity_poly.entity_id
_entity_poly.type
_entity_poly.pdbx_seq_one_letter_code
_entity_poly.pdbx_strand_id
1 'polypeptide(L)'
;MKSIAIWYKSLDSNVESNEKLDLHFNFWKIPNGISKSHKFLDIGIKLSNTKNIGLLKIYFPVKIETKDFEDIVEKFIHKVNLVSAIFNENYKVISTATSKSFEIRNTKNEFVFNIYKTSTSDLLFEQKHEGTIISISIPQQEKANYFRFRIKGDFINSLSTISVPTNSILESAFSEIEMIDFRVNEIRDLNHDLLEQIKGERLLKIQKQHFFFICSKDEELIGNHQPFLSCRNLENEVI
;
A
#
# COMPACT_ATOMS: atom_id res chain seq x y z
N MET A 1 4.27 15.31 10.95
CA MET A 1 4.44 14.46 9.75
C MET A 1 3.08 14.35 9.10
N LYS A 2 2.94 14.58 7.79
CA LYS A 2 1.62 14.57 7.15
C LYS A 2 1.17 13.11 6.92
N SER A 3 -0.12 12.81 7.15
CA SER A 3 -0.69 11.46 7.08
C SER A 3 -1.20 11.13 5.67
N ILE A 4 -1.08 9.88 5.25
CA ILE A 4 -1.89 9.30 4.17
C ILE A 4 -3.35 9.28 4.65
N ALA A 5 -4.32 9.54 3.79
CA ALA A 5 -5.73 9.32 4.12
C ALA A 5 -6.40 8.39 3.10
N ILE A 6 -7.26 7.49 3.56
CA ILE A 6 -7.99 6.52 2.74
C ILE A 6 -9.45 6.54 3.15
N TRP A 7 -10.31 6.85 2.19
CA TRP A 7 -11.75 6.99 2.39
C TRP A 7 -12.48 6.63 1.10
N TYR A 8 -13.82 6.67 1.11
CA TYR A 8 -14.61 6.43 -0.08
C TYR A 8 -15.80 7.36 -0.19
N LYS A 9 -16.22 7.59 -1.44
CA LYS A 9 -17.51 8.19 -1.77
C LYS A 9 -18.56 7.10 -1.93
N SER A 10 -19.61 7.14 -1.11
CA SER A 10 -20.73 6.20 -1.20
C SER A 10 -21.56 6.43 -2.46
N LEU A 11 -22.12 5.37 -3.03
CA LEU A 11 -23.15 5.47 -4.07
C LEU A 11 -24.50 5.92 -3.50
N ASP A 12 -24.81 5.48 -2.28
CA ASP A 12 -26.00 5.86 -1.54
C ASP A 12 -25.58 6.46 -0.19
N SER A 13 -25.83 7.76 -0.01
CA SER A 13 -25.50 8.47 1.22
C SER A 13 -26.30 7.98 2.43
N ASN A 14 -27.45 7.35 2.22
CA ASN A 14 -28.38 6.93 3.28
C ASN A 14 -28.05 5.54 3.86
N VAL A 15 -27.27 4.72 3.16
CA VAL A 15 -26.93 3.38 3.65
C VAL A 15 -25.72 3.48 4.55
N GLU A 16 -25.85 3.33 5.87
CA GLU A 16 -24.69 3.17 6.75
C GLU A 16 -23.87 1.96 6.30
N SER A 17 -22.60 2.16 5.98
CA SER A 17 -21.67 1.08 5.64
C SER A 17 -20.56 1.03 6.67
N ASN A 18 -20.47 -0.13 7.32
CA ASN A 18 -19.37 -0.50 8.21
C ASN A 18 -18.23 -1.15 7.42
N GLU A 19 -17.96 -0.66 6.21
CA GLU A 19 -16.89 -1.21 5.37
C GLU A 19 -15.56 -1.19 6.10
N LYS A 20 -14.96 -2.38 6.16
CA LYS A 20 -13.68 -2.60 6.82
C LYS A 20 -12.61 -2.79 5.78
N LEU A 21 -11.44 -2.27 6.11
CA LEU A 21 -10.27 -2.30 5.27
C LEU A 21 -9.14 -3.08 5.95
N ASP A 22 -8.60 -4.08 5.27
CA ASP A 22 -7.28 -4.61 5.60
C ASP A 22 -6.23 -3.93 4.71
N LEU A 23 -5.22 -3.32 5.34
CA LEU A 23 -4.13 -2.60 4.68
C LEU A 23 -2.86 -3.44 4.65
N HIS A 24 -2.20 -3.49 3.49
CA HIS A 24 -0.89 -4.10 3.33
C HIS A 24 0.08 -3.04 2.81
N PHE A 25 1.15 -2.81 3.56
CA PHE A 25 2.24 -1.94 3.15
C PHE A 25 3.50 -2.77 3.01
N ASN A 26 4.08 -2.80 1.81
CA ASN A 26 5.38 -3.44 1.60
C ASN A 26 6.36 -2.37 1.15
N PHE A 27 7.27 -1.99 2.05
CA PHE A 27 8.32 -1.02 1.78
C PHE A 27 9.57 -1.77 1.31
N TRP A 28 10.03 -1.42 0.11
CA TRP A 28 11.18 -2.05 -0.52
C TRP A 28 12.31 -1.04 -0.57
N LYS A 29 13.46 -1.41 0.00
CA LYS A 29 14.73 -0.71 -0.11
C LYS A 29 15.74 -1.68 -0.71
N ILE A 30 15.82 -1.70 -2.04
CA ILE A 30 16.65 -2.66 -2.77
C ILE A 30 17.99 -1.99 -3.09
N PRO A 31 19.15 -2.56 -2.72
CA PRO A 31 20.45 -2.02 -3.11
C PRO A 31 20.57 -1.85 -4.64
N ASN A 32 21.10 -0.71 -5.06
CA ASN A 32 21.34 -0.34 -6.45
C ASN A 32 22.74 0.29 -6.58
N GLY A 33 23.76 -0.55 -6.42
CA GLY A 33 25.15 -0.12 -6.30
C GLY A 33 25.59 0.09 -4.84
N ILE A 34 26.74 0.74 -4.66
CA ILE A 34 27.46 0.79 -3.37
C ILE A 34 26.76 1.69 -2.34
N SER A 35 26.10 2.78 -2.78
CA SER A 35 25.55 3.82 -1.88
C SER A 35 24.14 4.27 -2.23
N LYS A 36 23.48 3.61 -3.18
CA LYS A 36 22.12 3.94 -3.61
C LYS A 36 21.22 2.75 -3.41
N SER A 37 19.98 3.02 -3.01
CA SER A 37 18.92 2.02 -2.96
C SER A 37 17.76 2.48 -3.85
N HIS A 38 17.18 1.56 -4.61
CA HIS A 38 15.89 1.79 -5.22
C HIS A 38 14.80 1.57 -4.16
N LYS A 39 14.07 2.64 -3.83
CA LYS A 39 13.01 2.60 -2.83
C LYS A 39 11.63 2.72 -3.48
N PHE A 40 10.67 1.95 -2.99
CA PHE A 40 9.26 2.08 -3.38
C PHE A 40 8.34 1.44 -2.34
N LEU A 41 7.07 1.84 -2.35
CA LEU A 41 6.05 1.33 -1.44
C LEU A 41 4.95 0.66 -2.25
N ASP A 42 4.73 -0.63 -2.03
CA ASP A 42 3.51 -1.28 -2.49
C ASP A 42 2.41 -1.08 -1.43
N ILE A 43 1.23 -0.67 -1.88
CA ILE A 43 0.04 -0.50 -1.04
C ILE A 43 -1.03 -1.47 -1.54
N GLY A 44 -1.47 -2.34 -0.65
CA GLY A 44 -2.58 -3.26 -0.81
C GLY A 44 -3.77 -2.82 0.02
N ILE A 45 -4.94 -2.78 -0.61
CA ILE A 45 -6.22 -2.37 0.01
C ILE A 45 -7.21 -3.51 -0.20
N LYS A 46 -7.61 -4.20 0.88
CA LYS A 46 -8.65 -5.23 0.84
C LYS A 46 -9.93 -4.72 1.47
N LEU A 47 -10.98 -4.57 0.68
CA LEU A 47 -12.32 -4.17 1.13
C LEU A 47 -13.21 -5.39 1.25
N SER A 48 -13.99 -5.48 2.34
CA SER A 48 -14.92 -6.59 2.60
C SER A 48 -16.07 -6.67 1.59
N ASN A 49 -16.57 -5.50 1.17
CA ASN A 49 -17.67 -5.36 0.23
C ASN A 49 -17.50 -4.03 -0.51
N THR A 50 -17.74 -4.02 -1.82
CA THR A 50 -17.60 -2.82 -2.66
C THR A 50 -18.92 -2.36 -3.27
N LYS A 51 -20.04 -3.03 -2.97
CA LYS A 51 -21.37 -2.75 -3.56
C LYS A 51 -21.75 -1.27 -3.48
N ASN A 52 -21.50 -0.63 -2.33
CA ASN A 52 -21.91 0.74 -2.07
C ASN A 52 -20.77 1.75 -2.22
N ILE A 53 -19.60 1.33 -2.73
CA ILE A 53 -18.46 2.21 -2.93
C ILE A 53 -18.46 2.72 -4.37
N GLY A 54 -18.66 4.03 -4.54
CA GLY A 54 -18.57 4.67 -5.85
C GLY A 54 -17.13 4.93 -6.26
N LEU A 55 -16.37 5.58 -5.36
CA LEU A 55 -14.94 5.88 -5.56
C LEU A 55 -14.17 5.55 -4.29
N LEU A 56 -13.10 4.78 -4.42
CA LEU A 56 -12.07 4.66 -3.39
C LEU A 56 -11.08 5.81 -3.57
N LYS A 57 -10.77 6.53 -2.50
CA LYS A 57 -9.90 7.70 -2.56
C LYS A 57 -8.72 7.56 -1.61
N ILE A 58 -7.55 7.96 -2.09
CA ILE A 58 -6.31 7.93 -1.33
C ILE A 58 -5.63 9.28 -1.47
N TYR A 59 -5.36 9.93 -0.35
CA TYR A 59 -4.58 11.17 -0.28
C TYR A 59 -3.14 10.84 0.08
N PHE A 60 -2.22 11.42 -0.69
CA PHE A 60 -0.80 11.47 -0.40
C PHE A 60 -0.42 12.92 -0.08
N PRO A 61 0.32 13.18 1.01
CA PRO A 61 0.66 14.53 1.44
C PRO A 61 1.82 15.17 0.66
N VAL A 62 1.97 14.79 -0.60
CA VAL A 62 2.95 15.29 -1.55
C VAL A 62 2.35 15.20 -2.95
N LYS A 63 3.00 15.84 -3.92
CA LYS A 63 2.66 15.68 -5.33
C LYS A 63 3.04 14.26 -5.79
N ILE A 64 2.05 13.51 -6.27
CA ILE A 64 2.21 12.23 -6.98
C ILE A 64 1.86 12.45 -8.45
N GLU A 65 2.79 12.11 -9.35
CA GLU A 65 2.52 12.10 -10.78
C GLU A 65 2.06 10.71 -11.23
N THR A 66 1.35 10.63 -12.36
CA THR A 66 0.83 9.34 -12.87
C THR A 66 1.95 8.33 -13.13
N LYS A 67 3.15 8.77 -13.50
CA LYS A 67 4.34 7.91 -13.69
C LYS A 67 4.82 7.24 -12.38
N ASP A 68 4.49 7.85 -11.23
CA ASP A 68 4.91 7.40 -9.91
C ASP A 68 3.91 6.42 -9.29
N PHE A 69 2.75 6.21 -9.93
CA PHE A 69 1.73 5.25 -9.54
C PHE A 69 1.66 4.10 -10.57
N GLU A 70 1.89 2.87 -10.11
CA GLU A 70 1.93 1.70 -10.99
C GLU A 70 1.01 0.60 -10.44
N ASP A 71 0.07 0.09 -11.25
CA ASP A 71 -0.61 -1.17 -10.94
C ASP A 71 0.41 -2.32 -11.03
N ILE A 72 0.44 -3.19 -10.02
CA ILE A 72 1.39 -4.30 -9.94
C ILE A 72 0.73 -5.67 -9.93
N VAL A 73 -0.58 -5.76 -10.19
CA VAL A 73 -1.32 -7.02 -10.16
C VAL A 73 -0.77 -8.01 -11.19
N GLU A 74 -0.54 -7.55 -12.42
CA GLU A 74 0.01 -8.37 -13.50
C GLU A 74 1.39 -8.97 -13.20
N LYS A 75 2.16 -8.36 -12.29
CA LYS A 75 3.50 -8.85 -11.94
C LYS A 75 3.47 -10.17 -11.17
N PHE A 76 2.36 -10.50 -10.52
CA PHE A 76 2.25 -11.69 -9.67
C PHE A 76 1.00 -12.55 -9.93
N ILE A 77 -0.08 -11.99 -10.49
CA ILE A 77 -1.38 -12.69 -10.53
C ILE A 77 -1.37 -14.01 -11.31
N HIS A 78 -0.56 -14.11 -12.36
CA HIS A 78 -0.42 -15.32 -13.18
C HIS A 78 0.52 -16.36 -12.58
N LYS A 79 1.17 -16.05 -11.46
CA LYS A 79 2.11 -16.92 -10.74
C LYS A 79 1.49 -17.31 -9.42
N VAL A 80 0.77 -18.44 -9.40
CA VAL A 80 0.02 -18.94 -8.22
C VAL A 80 0.90 -19.02 -6.96
N ASN A 81 2.16 -19.41 -7.10
CA ASN A 81 3.12 -19.45 -5.99
C ASN A 81 3.39 -18.05 -5.41
N LEU A 82 3.48 -17.01 -6.25
CA LEU A 82 3.67 -15.63 -5.78
C LEU A 82 2.41 -15.09 -5.11
N VAL A 83 1.22 -15.38 -5.65
CA VAL A 83 -0.05 -15.04 -4.99
C VAL A 83 -0.09 -15.67 -3.60
N SER A 84 0.22 -16.97 -3.52
CA SER A 84 0.21 -17.69 -2.25
C SER A 84 1.23 -17.15 -1.26
N ALA A 85 2.44 -16.79 -1.72
CA ALA A 85 3.46 -16.17 -0.90
C ALA A 85 3.07 -14.76 -0.40
N ILE A 86 2.47 -13.93 -1.26
CA ILE A 86 2.03 -12.57 -0.91
C ILE A 86 1.01 -12.57 0.22
N PHE A 87 0.07 -13.51 0.19
CA PHE A 87 -0.99 -13.60 1.19
C PHE A 87 -0.70 -14.61 2.30
N ASN A 88 0.46 -15.28 2.24
CA ASN A 88 0.87 -16.33 3.17
C ASN A 88 -0.18 -17.44 3.32
N GLU A 89 -0.82 -17.82 2.21
CA GLU A 89 -1.95 -18.76 2.18
C GLU A 89 -1.94 -19.56 0.87
N ASN A 90 -2.38 -20.81 0.90
CA ASN A 90 -2.45 -21.64 -0.30
C ASN A 90 -3.69 -21.29 -1.14
N TYR A 91 -3.49 -20.57 -2.23
CA TYR A 91 -4.57 -20.06 -3.07
C TYR A 91 -4.54 -20.60 -4.51
N LYS A 92 -5.71 -20.54 -5.14
CA LYS A 92 -5.93 -20.75 -6.57
C LYS A 92 -6.43 -19.45 -7.18
N VAL A 93 -6.01 -19.18 -8.41
CA VAL A 93 -6.42 -18.01 -9.18
C VAL A 93 -7.32 -18.48 -10.32
N ILE A 94 -8.51 -17.91 -10.41
CA ILE A 94 -9.45 -18.13 -11.51
C ILE A 94 -9.59 -16.82 -12.28
N SER A 95 -9.29 -16.89 -13.58
CA SER A 95 -9.40 -15.75 -14.50
C SER A 95 -10.32 -16.09 -15.66
N THR A 96 -11.13 -15.13 -16.07
CA THR A 96 -11.81 -15.14 -17.38
C THR A 96 -11.08 -14.20 -18.32
N ALA A 97 -10.91 -14.59 -19.60
CA ALA A 97 -10.04 -13.91 -20.57
C ALA A 97 -10.30 -12.39 -20.76
N THR A 98 -11.49 -11.91 -20.43
CA THR A 98 -11.92 -10.51 -20.64
C THR A 98 -12.07 -9.70 -19.35
N SER A 99 -11.78 -10.28 -18.18
CA SER A 99 -12.03 -9.62 -16.89
C SER A 99 -10.78 -8.98 -16.32
N LYS A 100 -10.92 -7.75 -15.79
CA LYS A 100 -9.92 -7.09 -14.93
C LYS A 100 -9.86 -7.69 -13.51
N SER A 101 -10.81 -8.56 -13.16
CA SER A 101 -10.97 -9.20 -11.86
C SER A 101 -10.58 -10.66 -11.91
N PHE A 102 -9.77 -11.07 -10.93
CA PHE A 102 -9.27 -12.43 -10.74
C PHE A 102 -9.84 -13.00 -9.44
N GLU A 103 -10.57 -14.10 -9.52
CA GLU A 103 -11.18 -14.74 -8.36
C GLU A 103 -10.14 -15.59 -7.63
N ILE A 104 -10.00 -15.35 -6.32
CA ILE A 104 -9.10 -16.09 -5.44
C ILE A 104 -9.91 -17.11 -4.66
N ARG A 105 -9.49 -18.37 -4.74
CA ARG A 105 -10.08 -19.49 -4.00
C ARG A 105 -9.09 -20.15 -3.07
N ASN A 106 -9.59 -20.69 -1.96
CA ASN A 106 -8.79 -21.49 -1.04
C ASN A 106 -8.59 -22.94 -1.53
N THR A 107 -7.89 -23.74 -0.73
CA THR A 107 -7.65 -25.17 -1.03
C THR A 107 -8.92 -26.00 -1.14
N LYS A 108 -10.01 -25.60 -0.45
CA LYS A 108 -11.35 -26.20 -0.53
C LYS A 108 -12.18 -25.72 -1.73
N ASN A 109 -11.60 -24.91 -2.61
CA ASN A 109 -12.26 -24.32 -3.78
C ASN A 109 -13.41 -23.35 -3.40
N GLU A 110 -13.35 -22.74 -2.21
CA GLU A 110 -14.29 -21.71 -1.76
C GLU A 110 -13.76 -20.33 -2.16
N PHE A 111 -14.67 -19.42 -2.51
CA PHE A 111 -14.35 -18.01 -2.79
C PHE A 111 -13.76 -17.33 -1.54
N VAL A 112 -12.69 -16.54 -1.72
CA VAL A 112 -12.09 -15.75 -0.64
C VAL A 112 -12.20 -14.25 -0.92
N PHE A 113 -11.72 -13.79 -2.08
CA PHE A 113 -11.81 -12.41 -2.55
C PHE A 113 -11.49 -12.32 -4.04
N ASN A 114 -11.72 -11.16 -4.64
CA ASN A 114 -11.25 -10.83 -5.98
C ASN A 114 -9.99 -9.96 -5.89
N ILE A 115 -9.04 -10.16 -6.80
CA ILE A 115 -7.96 -9.19 -7.06
C ILE A 115 -8.33 -8.40 -8.31
N TYR A 116 -8.35 -7.08 -8.20
CA TYR A 116 -8.70 -6.20 -9.31
C TYR A 116 -7.45 -5.53 -9.87
N LYS A 117 -7.23 -5.70 -11.18
CA LYS A 117 -6.21 -4.99 -11.94
C LYS A 117 -6.75 -3.62 -12.35
N THR A 118 -6.17 -2.58 -11.78
CA THR A 118 -6.52 -1.20 -12.07
C THR A 118 -5.82 -0.77 -13.37
N SER A 119 -6.48 0.07 -14.14
CA SER A 119 -5.92 0.69 -15.35
C SER A 119 -6.02 2.22 -15.27
N THR A 120 -5.33 2.91 -16.16
CA THR A 120 -5.34 4.38 -16.20
C THR A 120 -6.74 4.97 -16.35
N SER A 121 -7.67 4.29 -17.03
CA SER A 121 -9.07 4.75 -17.15
C SER A 121 -9.84 4.71 -15.84
N ASP A 122 -9.37 3.93 -14.87
CA ASP A 122 -10.04 3.75 -13.58
C ASP A 122 -9.54 4.80 -12.57
N LEU A 123 -8.53 5.60 -12.92
CA LEU A 123 -7.81 6.50 -12.02
C LEU A 123 -8.05 7.98 -12.36
N LEU A 124 -8.24 8.78 -11.33
CA LEU A 124 -8.26 10.24 -11.40
C LEU A 124 -7.28 10.83 -10.38
N PHE A 125 -6.39 11.69 -10.84
CA PHE A 125 -5.40 12.38 -10.01
C PHE A 125 -5.79 13.85 -9.84
N GLU A 126 -5.94 14.30 -8.61
CA GLU A 126 -6.28 15.68 -8.28
C GLU A 126 -5.21 16.27 -7.33
N GLN A 127 -4.54 17.34 -7.77
CA GLN A 127 -3.62 18.08 -6.92
C GLN A 127 -4.42 19.05 -6.05
N LYS A 128 -4.62 18.71 -4.79
CA LYS A 128 -5.47 19.44 -3.83
C LYS A 128 -4.89 19.32 -2.43
N HIS A 129 -5.19 20.29 -1.56
CA HIS A 129 -4.86 20.21 -0.13
C HIS A 129 -3.37 19.97 0.14
N GLU A 130 -2.51 20.64 -0.65
CA GLU A 130 -1.06 20.50 -0.61
C GLU A 130 -0.55 19.05 -0.82
N GLY A 131 -1.32 18.23 -1.53
CA GLY A 131 -0.97 16.86 -1.86
C GLY A 131 -1.70 16.37 -3.10
N THR A 132 -1.81 15.06 -3.24
CA THR A 132 -2.51 14.42 -4.34
C THR A 132 -3.60 13.49 -3.82
N ILE A 133 -4.82 13.67 -4.32
CA ILE A 133 -5.90 12.71 -4.17
C ILE A 133 -5.91 11.83 -5.42
N ILE A 134 -5.78 10.53 -5.23
CA ILE A 134 -5.99 9.52 -6.26
C ILE A 134 -7.34 8.87 -6.01
N SER A 135 -8.28 9.10 -6.92
CA SER A 135 -9.59 8.44 -6.92
C SER A 135 -9.56 7.23 -7.85
N ILE A 136 -10.05 6.09 -7.38
CA ILE A 136 -10.09 4.81 -8.08
C ILE A 136 -11.56 4.41 -8.23
N SER A 137 -11.99 4.24 -9.48
CA SER A 137 -13.28 3.61 -9.80
C SER A 137 -13.14 2.10 -9.61
N ILE A 138 -13.94 1.53 -8.71
CA ILE A 138 -13.84 0.11 -8.34
C ILE A 138 -15.12 -0.65 -8.71
N PRO A 139 -15.04 -1.97 -8.97
CA PRO A 139 -16.23 -2.76 -9.28
C PRO A 139 -17.18 -2.81 -8.08
N GLN A 140 -18.47 -2.61 -8.32
CA GLN A 140 -19.52 -2.63 -7.29
C GLN A 140 -20.04 -4.04 -7.12
N GLN A 141 -19.59 -4.73 -6.08
CA GLN A 141 -19.90 -6.15 -5.86
C GLN A 141 -20.11 -6.43 -4.38
N GLU A 142 -21.05 -7.33 -4.06
CA GLU A 142 -21.21 -7.93 -2.73
C GLU A 142 -20.12 -8.98 -2.44
N LYS A 143 -18.87 -8.62 -2.72
CA LYS A 143 -17.71 -9.50 -2.60
C LYS A 143 -16.53 -8.70 -2.11
N ALA A 144 -15.62 -9.38 -1.42
CA ALA A 144 -14.35 -8.80 -1.03
C ALA A 144 -13.49 -8.54 -2.27
N ASN A 145 -12.89 -7.36 -2.35
CA ASN A 145 -12.02 -6.95 -3.45
C ASN A 145 -10.69 -6.42 -2.92
N TYR A 146 -9.61 -6.80 -3.59
CA TYR A 146 -8.25 -6.42 -3.28
C TYR A 146 -7.64 -5.62 -4.43
N PHE A 147 -7.08 -4.46 -4.10
CA PHE A 147 -6.39 -3.56 -5.02
C PHE A 147 -4.95 -3.47 -4.58
N ARG A 148 -4.01 -3.48 -5.53
CA ARG A 148 -2.59 -3.35 -5.20
C ARG A 148 -1.83 -2.53 -6.23
N PHE A 149 -1.17 -1.50 -5.76
CA PHE A 149 -0.39 -0.57 -6.56
C PHE A 149 0.92 -0.24 -5.87
N ARG A 150 1.85 0.29 -6.65
CA ARG A 150 3.18 0.74 -6.22
C ARG A 150 3.27 2.24 -6.37
N ILE A 151 3.76 2.89 -5.32
CA ILE A 151 4.14 4.29 -5.32
C ILE A 151 5.65 4.40 -5.40
N LYS A 152 6.14 5.33 -6.23
CA LYS A 152 7.54 5.69 -6.42
C LYS A 152 7.71 7.20 -6.27
N GLY A 153 8.92 7.68 -6.55
CA GLY A 153 9.22 9.12 -6.62
C GLY A 153 9.38 9.75 -5.23
N ASP A 154 9.20 11.07 -5.18
CA ASP A 154 9.56 11.89 -4.02
C ASP A 154 8.80 11.54 -2.75
N PHE A 155 7.58 11.00 -2.89
CA PHE A 155 6.83 10.49 -1.75
C PHE A 155 7.61 9.48 -0.94
N ILE A 156 8.37 8.60 -1.60
CA ILE A 156 9.13 7.55 -0.93
C ILE A 156 10.21 8.14 -0.04
N ASN A 157 10.84 9.23 -0.48
CA ASN A 157 11.83 9.93 0.32
C ASN A 157 11.20 10.63 1.54
N SER A 158 9.91 10.97 1.46
CA SER A 158 9.17 11.55 2.59
C SER A 158 8.78 10.53 3.69
N LEU A 159 8.87 9.22 3.40
CA LEU A 159 8.55 8.15 4.35
C LEU A 159 9.70 7.84 5.32
N SER A 160 10.88 8.40 5.09
CA SER A 160 12.08 8.09 5.85
C SER A 160 12.84 9.36 6.24
N THR A 161 13.30 9.45 7.49
CA THR A 161 14.24 10.47 7.94
C THR A 161 15.62 9.84 8.15
N ILE A 162 16.66 10.43 7.55
CA ILE A 162 18.04 9.96 7.66
C ILE A 162 18.79 10.86 8.66
N SER A 163 19.50 10.25 9.60
CA SER A 163 20.41 10.95 10.51
C SER A 163 21.82 10.36 10.42
N VAL A 164 22.80 11.25 10.27
CA VAL A 164 24.23 10.91 10.21
C VAL A 164 24.91 11.52 11.43
N PRO A 165 25.64 10.76 12.26
CA PRO A 165 26.35 11.30 13.41
C PRO A 165 27.43 12.31 12.98
N THR A 166 27.53 13.43 13.71
CA THR A 166 28.45 14.54 13.43
C THR A 166 29.93 14.18 13.53
N ASN A 167 30.29 13.10 14.22
CA ASN A 167 31.67 12.65 14.43
C ASN A 167 32.14 11.54 13.47
N SER A 168 31.37 11.24 12.41
CA SER A 168 31.62 10.17 11.43
C SER A 168 32.91 10.29 10.60
N ILE A 169 33.63 11.42 10.67
CA ILE A 169 34.90 11.61 9.96
C ILE A 169 36.09 11.00 10.73
N LEU A 170 35.98 10.84 12.05
CA LEU A 170 37.06 10.33 12.92
C LEU A 170 36.91 8.85 13.27
N GLU A 171 35.69 8.33 13.28
CA GLU A 171 35.40 6.92 13.50
C GLU A 171 35.04 6.30 12.14
N SER A 172 35.88 5.41 11.60
CA SER A 172 35.66 4.70 10.32
C SER A 172 34.42 3.78 10.30
N ALA A 173 33.48 3.97 11.22
CA ALA A 173 32.16 3.38 11.25
C ALA A 173 31.15 4.42 10.75
N PHE A 174 30.93 4.47 9.44
CA PHE A 174 29.79 5.19 8.89
C PHE A 174 28.50 4.46 9.31
N SER A 175 27.93 4.80 10.46
CA SER A 175 26.60 4.35 10.85
C SER A 175 25.56 5.39 10.42
N GLU A 176 24.77 5.07 9.40
CA GLU A 176 23.60 5.86 9.01
C GLU A 176 22.37 5.27 9.70
N ILE A 177 21.62 6.11 10.42
CA ILE A 177 20.34 5.70 11.01
C ILE A 177 19.23 6.26 10.13
N GLU A 178 18.51 5.35 9.46
CA GLU A 178 17.30 5.67 8.71
C GLU A 178 16.06 5.27 9.52
N MET A 179 15.20 6.23 9.84
CA MET A 179 13.92 6.02 10.50
C MET A 179 12.80 6.05 9.46
N ILE A 180 12.11 4.93 9.27
CA ILE A 180 10.90 4.86 8.44
C ILE A 180 9.69 5.18 9.33
N ASP A 181 8.99 6.27 9.01
CA ASP A 181 7.78 6.70 9.73
C ASP A 181 6.75 7.21 8.71
N PHE A 182 5.54 6.66 8.75
CA PHE A 182 4.39 7.20 8.03
C PHE A 182 3.10 6.86 8.75
N ARG A 183 2.12 7.76 8.61
CA ARG A 183 0.82 7.66 9.27
C ARG A 183 -0.28 7.44 8.24
N VAL A 184 -1.33 6.74 8.63
CA VAL A 184 -2.51 6.48 7.80
C VAL A 184 -3.75 6.80 8.61
N ASN A 185 -4.65 7.61 8.04
CA ASN A 185 -5.89 8.07 8.68
C ASN A 185 -5.68 8.75 10.05
N GLU A 186 -4.53 9.38 10.31
CA GLU A 186 -4.33 10.22 11.51
C GLU A 186 -4.95 11.61 11.25
N ILE A 187 -6.19 11.76 11.71
CA ILE A 187 -7.04 12.94 11.47
C ILE A 187 -6.34 14.24 11.87
N ARG A 188 -5.55 14.22 12.96
CA ARG A 188 -4.85 15.41 13.48
C ARG A 188 -3.77 15.95 12.54
N ASP A 189 -3.29 15.12 11.61
CA ASP A 189 -2.24 15.47 10.66
C ASP A 189 -2.79 15.85 9.26
N LEU A 190 -4.11 15.87 9.07
CA LEU A 190 -4.77 16.25 7.82
C LEU A 190 -5.19 17.73 7.86
N ASN A 191 -5.08 18.44 6.73
CA ASN A 191 -5.51 19.85 6.66
C ASN A 191 -7.05 19.96 6.76
N HIS A 192 -7.52 21.13 7.19
CA HIS A 192 -8.95 21.36 7.45
C HIS A 192 -9.82 21.19 6.20
N ASP A 193 -9.35 21.63 5.03
CA ASP A 193 -10.11 21.52 3.78
C ASP A 193 -10.30 20.05 3.33
N LEU A 194 -9.28 19.19 3.50
CA LEU A 194 -9.41 17.76 3.25
C LEU A 194 -10.36 17.12 4.25
N LEU A 195 -10.29 17.51 5.53
CA LEU A 195 -11.20 17.01 6.55
C LEU A 195 -12.65 17.38 6.25
N GLU A 196 -12.91 18.60 5.78
CA GLU A 196 -14.25 19.03 5.36
C GLU A 196 -14.75 18.21 4.17
N GLN A 197 -13.89 17.97 3.16
CA GLN A 197 -14.22 17.10 2.04
C GLN A 197 -14.53 15.66 2.49
N ILE A 198 -13.74 15.11 3.41
CA ILE A 198 -13.92 13.76 3.94
C ILE A 198 -15.20 13.64 4.78
N LYS A 199 -15.62 14.68 5.50
CA LYS A 199 -16.88 14.70 6.28
C LYS A 199 -18.13 14.50 5.41
N GLY A 200 -18.10 14.98 4.17
CA GLY A 200 -19.16 14.72 3.18
C GLY A 200 -19.10 13.33 2.55
N GLU A 201 -18.07 12.55 2.87
CA GLU A 201 -17.80 11.20 2.39
C GLU A 201 -17.58 10.28 3.60
N ARG A 202 -16.85 9.16 3.45
CA ARG A 202 -16.71 8.18 4.53
C ARG A 202 -15.30 7.65 4.69
N LEU A 203 -14.69 7.91 5.84
CA LEU A 203 -13.42 7.28 6.23
C LEU A 203 -13.58 5.77 6.34
N LEU A 204 -12.60 5.03 5.80
CA LEU A 204 -12.55 3.59 5.96
C LEU A 204 -12.00 3.22 7.33
N LYS A 205 -12.69 2.32 8.03
CA LYS A 205 -12.21 1.77 9.28
C LYS A 205 -11.18 0.68 8.97
N ILE A 206 -9.93 0.95 9.33
CA ILE A 206 -8.84 -0.02 9.21
C ILE A 206 -9.08 -1.11 10.27
N GLN A 207 -9.26 -2.35 9.82
CA GLN A 207 -9.43 -3.52 10.69
C GLN A 207 -8.09 -4.22 10.94
N LYS A 208 -7.26 -4.35 9.90
CA LYS A 208 -5.94 -4.95 9.98
C LYS A 208 -4.93 -4.09 9.22
N GLN A 209 -3.71 -4.07 9.73
CA GLN A 209 -2.57 -3.45 9.05
C GLN A 209 -1.42 -4.44 9.06
N HIS A 210 -0.89 -4.72 7.88
CA HIS A 210 0.32 -5.51 7.69
C HIS A 210 1.40 -4.60 7.12
N PHE A 211 2.58 -4.64 7.73
CA PHE A 211 3.75 -3.93 7.26
C PHE A 211 4.88 -4.92 7.01
N PHE A 212 5.41 -4.92 5.80
CA PHE A 212 6.58 -5.69 5.40
C PHE A 212 7.68 -4.73 4.98
N PHE A 213 8.88 -4.94 5.53
CA PHE A 213 10.06 -4.17 5.16
C PHE A 213 11.13 -5.10 4.59
N ILE A 214 11.71 -4.69 3.47
CA ILE A 214 12.76 -5.42 2.76
C ILE A 214 13.92 -4.46 2.55
N CYS A 215 15.09 -4.85 3.06
CA CYS A 215 16.32 -4.08 3.00
C CYS A 215 17.51 -4.99 2.65
N SER A 216 18.72 -4.42 2.54
CA SER A 216 19.93 -5.22 2.45
C SER A 216 20.11 -6.08 3.70
N LYS A 217 20.79 -7.23 3.55
CA LYS A 217 21.25 -8.05 4.67
C LYS A 217 22.26 -7.33 5.58
N ASP A 218 22.90 -6.29 5.05
CA ASP A 218 23.93 -5.52 5.76
C ASP A 218 23.32 -4.41 6.64
N GLU A 219 21.98 -4.26 6.62
CA GLU A 219 21.25 -3.31 7.45
C GLU A 219 20.73 -3.98 8.73
N GLU A 220 20.96 -3.33 9.87
CA GLU A 220 20.39 -3.76 11.15
C GLU A 220 19.03 -3.08 11.38
N LEU A 221 18.03 -3.87 11.78
CA LEU A 221 16.66 -3.40 12.01
C LEU A 221 16.35 -3.27 13.49
N ILE A 222 16.01 -2.06 13.93
CA ILE A 222 15.63 -1.77 15.31
C ILE A 222 14.16 -1.34 15.34
N GLY A 223 13.33 -2.08 16.10
CA GLY A 223 11.91 -1.77 16.31
C GLY A 223 11.67 -1.10 17.65
N ASN A 224 11.00 0.07 17.66
CA ASN A 224 10.86 0.90 18.89
C ASN A 224 9.68 0.52 19.81
N HIS A 225 8.68 -0.24 19.33
CA HIS A 225 7.42 -0.43 20.10
C HIS A 225 6.94 -1.87 20.23
N GLN A 226 7.05 -2.69 19.19
CA GLN A 226 6.73 -4.11 19.27
C GLN A 226 7.83 -4.93 18.62
N PRO A 227 8.16 -6.11 19.17
CA PRO A 227 9.06 -7.03 18.52
C PRO A 227 8.50 -7.41 17.14
N PHE A 228 9.38 -7.51 16.15
CA PHE A 228 8.98 -7.94 14.82
C PHE A 228 8.29 -9.31 14.90
N LEU A 229 7.11 -9.44 14.30
CA LEU A 229 6.34 -10.69 14.30
C LEU A 229 7.13 -11.85 13.67
N SER A 230 7.96 -11.54 12.67
CA SER A 230 8.84 -12.47 11.98
C SER A 230 9.90 -11.69 11.21
N CYS A 231 11.14 -12.17 11.23
CA CYS A 231 12.21 -11.73 10.34
C CYS A 231 12.75 -12.96 9.60
N ARG A 232 12.96 -12.87 8.28
CA ARG A 232 13.50 -13.96 7.47
C ARG A 232 14.54 -13.40 6.51
N ASN A 233 15.69 -14.05 6.42
CA ASN A 233 16.63 -13.79 5.34
C ASN A 233 16.11 -14.49 4.09
N LEU A 234 16.09 -13.78 2.96
CA LEU A 234 15.87 -14.42 1.67
C LEU A 234 17.15 -15.17 1.33
N GLU A 235 17.09 -16.50 1.37
CA GLU A 235 18.21 -17.35 0.97
C GLU A 235 18.47 -17.21 -0.52
N ASN A 236 19.74 -17.31 -0.93
CA ASN A 236 20.13 -17.35 -2.33
C ASN A 236 19.77 -18.74 -2.90
N GLU A 237 18.49 -19.01 -3.18
CA GLU A 237 18.14 -20.16 -4.00
C GLU A 237 18.30 -19.81 -5.49
N VAL A 238 19.55 -20.02 -5.93
CA VAL A 238 20.04 -20.59 -7.20
C VAL A 238 19.49 -20.01 -8.52
N ILE A 239 20.40 -19.35 -9.25
CA ILE A 239 20.35 -18.99 -10.68
C ILE A 239 20.10 -20.22 -11.55
#